data_AF-A0A662BP73-F1
#
_entry.id   AF-A0A662BP73-F1
#
_cell.length_a   1.000
_cell.length_b   1.000
_cell.length_c   1.000
_cell.angle_alpha   90.00
_cell.angle_beta   90.00
_cell.angle_gamma   90.00
#
_symmetry.space_group_name_H-M   'P 1'
#
loop_
_entity.id
_entity.type
_entity.pdbx_description
1 polymer ?
#
loop_
_entity_poly.entity_id
_entity_poly.type
_entity_poly.pdbx_seq_one_letter_code
_entity_poly.pdbx_strand_id
1 'polypeptide(L)'
;METKIICPLGSQCETAKTGFIERCAWFVQIEGVSSNSGETVNESRCAMAWMPLLQIETTTKTIGVNEAICKAKEENIKRQDMAIQLELSKLQNNNHQNLLEIN
;
A
#
# COMPACT_ATOMS: atom_id res chain seq x y z
N MET A 1 -14.43 40.22 1.07
CA MET A 1 -15.13 38.99 0.63
C MET A 1 -15.52 38.23 1.89
N GLU A 2 -16.81 37.99 2.10
CA GLU A 2 -17.34 37.31 3.29
C GLU A 2 -17.38 35.81 3.00
N THR A 3 -16.55 35.03 3.70
CA THR A 3 -16.45 33.58 3.49
C THR A 3 -17.29 32.86 4.54
N LYS A 4 -18.48 32.41 4.16
CA LYS A 4 -19.34 31.58 5.02
C LYS A 4 -18.95 30.12 4.84
N ILE A 5 -18.48 29.53 5.94
CA ILE A 5 -17.96 28.15 5.97
C ILE A 5 -19.09 27.21 6.38
N ILE A 6 -19.54 26.32 5.49
CA ILE A 6 -20.57 25.30 5.76
C ILE A 6 -20.16 23.96 5.15
N CYS A 7 -19.95 22.93 5.99
CA CYS A 7 -20.45 21.56 5.77
C CYS A 7 -20.12 20.64 6.96
N PRO A 8 -21.16 20.05 7.56
CA PRO A 8 -21.12 18.68 8.07
C PRO A 8 -22.39 17.94 7.57
N LEU A 9 -22.27 17.26 6.42
CA LEU A 9 -23.22 16.27 5.87
C LEU A 9 -24.58 16.75 5.30
N GLY A 10 -24.71 18.02 4.90
CA GLY A 10 -25.66 18.44 3.86
C GLY A 10 -24.98 18.41 2.48
N SER A 11 -25.57 17.72 1.49
CA SER A 11 -24.90 17.11 0.31
C SER A 11 -24.07 18.01 -0.64
N GLN A 12 -24.14 19.33 -0.51
CA GLN A 12 -23.47 20.27 -1.42
C GLN A 12 -22.27 20.91 -0.74
N CYS A 13 -21.08 20.63 -1.26
CA CYS A 13 -19.80 21.10 -0.71
C CYS A 13 -19.35 22.47 -1.24
N GLU A 14 -20.00 22.96 -2.30
CA GLU A 14 -19.83 24.29 -2.88
C GLU A 14 -21.18 24.74 -3.47
N THR A 15 -21.66 25.92 -3.08
CA THR A 15 -22.88 26.51 -3.62
C THR A 15 -22.60 27.98 -3.99
N ALA A 16 -22.86 28.33 -5.25
CA ALA A 16 -22.81 29.71 -5.71
C ALA A 16 -24.13 30.42 -5.35
N LYS A 17 -24.06 31.40 -4.44
CA LYS A 17 -25.17 32.31 -4.14
C LYS A 17 -24.84 33.70 -4.67
N THR A 18 -25.85 34.55 -4.80
CA THR A 18 -25.70 35.91 -5.37
C THR A 18 -24.74 36.74 -4.51
N GLY A 19 -23.49 36.88 -4.98
CA GLY A 19 -22.46 37.74 -4.37
C GLY A 19 -21.42 37.03 -3.49
N PHE A 20 -21.56 35.74 -3.19
CA PHE A 20 -20.56 34.98 -2.43
C PHE A 20 -20.62 33.47 -2.70
N ILE A 21 -19.46 32.81 -2.58
CA ILE A 21 -19.33 31.36 -2.70
C ILE A 21 -19.25 30.78 -1.28
N GLU A 22 -20.20 29.92 -0.93
CA GLU A 22 -20.15 29.15 0.31
C GLU A 22 -19.33 27.88 0.06
N ARG A 23 -18.26 27.68 0.85
CA ARG A 23 -17.39 26.49 0.75
C ARG A 23 -17.36 25.74 2.08
N CYS A 24 -17.23 24.43 1.97
CA CYS A 24 -16.99 23.53 3.10
C CYS A 24 -15.74 23.90 3.90
N ALA A 25 -15.79 23.71 5.23
CA ALA A 25 -14.63 23.85 6.11
C ALA A 25 -13.48 22.91 5.71
N TRP A 26 -13.82 21.75 5.15
CA TRP A 26 -12.89 20.71 4.71
C TRP A 26 -12.62 20.78 3.22
N PHE A 27 -12.75 21.95 2.62
CA PHE A 27 -12.34 22.14 1.23
C PHE A 27 -10.81 22.20 1.17
N VAL A 28 -10.21 21.19 0.55
CA VAL A 28 -8.76 21.00 0.50
C VAL A 28 -8.30 20.85 -0.94
N GLN A 29 -7.14 21.43 -1.23
CA GLN A 29 -6.44 21.22 -2.48
C GLN A 29 -5.47 20.06 -2.30
N ILE A 30 -5.54 19.10 -3.22
CA ILE A 30 -4.61 17.97 -3.27
C ILE A 30 -3.84 18.06 -4.56
N GLU A 31 -2.52 18.04 -4.43
CA GLU A 31 -1.57 17.95 -5.53
C GLU A 31 -0.76 16.66 -5.40
N GLY A 32 -0.71 15.88 -6.48
CA GLY A 32 0.04 14.64 -6.52
C GLY A 32 -0.17 13.87 -7.81
N VAL A 33 0.59 12.80 -7.99
CA VAL A 33 0.43 11.91 -9.15
C VAL A 33 -0.46 10.75 -8.71
N SER A 34 -1.61 10.56 -9.38
CA SER A 34 -2.46 9.42 -9.05
C SER A 34 -1.78 8.13 -9.46
N SER A 35 -1.75 7.16 -8.56
CA SER A 35 -1.10 5.86 -8.83
C SER A 35 -1.85 5.02 -9.87
N ASN A 36 -3.13 5.33 -10.12
CA ASN A 36 -3.98 4.55 -11.03
C ASN A 36 -3.91 5.03 -12.49
N SER A 37 -3.92 6.34 -12.73
CA SER A 37 -3.86 6.92 -14.08
C SER A 37 -2.48 7.45 -14.46
N GLY A 38 -1.60 7.70 -13.49
CA GLY A 38 -0.32 8.38 -13.71
C GLY A 38 -0.47 9.87 -14.01
N GLU A 39 -1.68 10.41 -13.97
CA GLU A 39 -1.94 11.83 -14.20
C GLU A 39 -1.62 12.64 -12.94
N THR A 40 -1.11 13.86 -13.16
CA THR A 40 -0.93 14.83 -12.07
C THR A 40 -2.29 15.42 -11.73
N VAL A 41 -2.79 15.07 -10.55
CA VAL A 41 -4.00 15.63 -9.97
C VAL A 41 -3.58 16.91 -9.23
N ASN A 42 -4.13 18.05 -9.64
CA ASN A 42 -4.06 19.31 -8.90
C ASN A 42 -5.46 19.90 -8.86
N GLU A 43 -6.25 19.45 -7.90
CA GLU A 43 -7.66 19.79 -7.81
C GLU A 43 -8.06 20.11 -6.37
N SER A 44 -9.05 21.00 -6.24
CA SER A 44 -9.62 21.39 -4.95
C SER A 44 -11.02 20.83 -4.81
N ARG A 45 -11.23 19.98 -3.80
CA ARG A 45 -12.52 19.34 -3.51
C ARG A 45 -12.70 19.21 -1.99
N CYS A 46 -13.90 18.84 -1.56
CA CYS A 46 -14.14 18.49 -0.16
C CYS A 46 -13.35 17.23 0.22
N ALA A 47 -12.78 17.20 1.43
CA ALA A 47 -12.05 16.05 1.95
C ALA A 47 -12.88 14.74 1.89
N MET A 48 -14.20 14.82 2.08
CA MET A 48 -15.08 13.65 1.96
C MET A 48 -15.16 13.10 0.52
N ALA A 49 -15.07 13.97 -0.49
CA ALA A 49 -15.02 13.55 -1.89
C ALA A 49 -13.66 12.94 -2.24
N TRP A 50 -12.58 13.39 -1.58
CA TRP A 50 -11.25 12.81 -1.73
C TRP A 50 -11.10 11.44 -1.04
N MET A 51 -11.87 11.17 0.02
CA MET A 51 -11.68 9.98 0.85
C MET A 51 -11.72 8.66 0.04
N PRO A 52 -12.72 8.38 -0.83
CA PRO A 52 -12.74 7.12 -1.56
C PRO A 52 -11.53 6.97 -2.49
N LEU A 53 -11.10 8.05 -3.14
CA LEU A 53 -9.97 8.02 -4.06
C LEU A 53 -8.64 7.76 -3.32
N LEU A 54 -8.38 8.50 -2.25
CA LEU A 54 -7.16 8.31 -1.44
C LEU A 54 -7.13 6.94 -0.75
N GLN A 55 -8.29 6.40 -0.39
CA GLN A 55 -8.40 5.08 0.21
C GLN A 55 -8.07 3.97 -0.80
N ILE A 56 -8.48 4.11 -2.07
CA ILE A 56 -8.07 3.20 -3.14
C ILE A 56 -6.54 3.25 -3.31
N GLU A 57 -5.93 4.42 -3.37
CA GLU A 57 -4.47 4.54 -3.54
C GLU A 57 -3.69 3.94 -2.37
N THR A 58 -4.18 4.15 -1.15
CA THR A 58 -3.59 3.54 0.05
C THR A 58 -3.68 2.01 0.00
N THR A 59 -4.81 1.48 -0.49
CA THR A 59 -5.02 0.04 -0.66
C THR A 59 -4.08 -0.53 -1.72
N THR A 60 -3.94 0.13 -2.88
CA THR A 60 -3.01 -0.29 -3.94
C THR A 60 -1.57 -0.36 -3.44
N LYS A 61 -1.11 0.65 -2.69
CA LYS A 61 0.22 0.66 -2.07
C LYS A 61 0.39 -0.49 -1.06
N THR A 62 -0.64 -0.75 -0.26
CA THR A 62 -0.63 -1.83 0.74
C THR A 62 -0.54 -3.22 0.07
N ILE A 63 -1.26 -3.44 -1.03
CA ILE A 63 -1.18 -4.69 -1.80
C ILE A 63 0.25 -4.89 -2.33
N GLY A 64 0.87 -3.86 -2.90
CA GLY A 64 2.25 -3.94 -3.39
C GLY A 64 3.27 -4.28 -2.29
N VAL A 65 3.10 -3.71 -1.09
CA VAL A 65 3.94 -4.06 0.08
C VAL A 65 3.72 -5.52 0.48
N ASN A 66 2.48 -5.99 0.51
CA ASN A 66 2.17 -7.38 0.84
C ASN A 66 2.77 -8.36 -0.17
N GLU A 67 2.73 -8.05 -1.47
CA GLU A 67 3.37 -8.85 -2.50
C GLU A 67 4.89 -8.94 -2.31
N ALA A 68 5.54 -7.82 -1.98
CA ALA A 68 6.97 -7.81 -1.67
C ALA A 68 7.30 -8.68 -0.45
N ILE A 69 6.47 -8.63 0.60
CA ILE A 69 6.62 -9.48 1.78
C ILE A 69 6.44 -10.95 1.43
N CYS A 70 5.45 -11.31 0.61
CA CYS A 70 5.24 -12.69 0.17
C CYS A 70 6.44 -13.22 -0.60
N LYS A 71 6.99 -12.44 -1.55
CA LYS A 71 8.20 -12.81 -2.28
C LYS A 71 9.41 -12.99 -1.36
N ALA A 72 9.61 -12.08 -0.41
CA ALA A 72 10.67 -12.20 0.58
C ALA A 72 10.52 -13.48 1.44
N LYS A 73 9.29 -13.86 1.80
CA LYS A 73 9.01 -15.12 2.51
C LYS A 73 9.33 -16.34 1.64
N GLU A 74 8.94 -16.35 0.38
CA GLU A 74 9.27 -17.45 -0.55
C GLU A 74 10.77 -17.63 -0.73
N GLU A 75 11.52 -16.53 -0.90
CA GLU A 75 12.99 -16.58 -0.99
C GLU A 75 13.62 -17.10 0.29
N ASN A 76 13.10 -16.71 1.45
CA ASN A 76 13.56 -17.23 2.73
C ASN A 76 13.27 -18.73 2.89
N ILE A 77 12.10 -19.22 2.46
CA ILE A 77 11.77 -20.65 2.48
C ILE A 77 12.74 -21.41 1.58
N LYS A 78 13.00 -20.94 0.35
CA LYS A 78 13.98 -21.56 -0.56
C LYS A 78 15.39 -21.64 0.06
N ARG A 79 15.83 -20.59 0.75
CA ARG A 79 17.13 -20.59 1.45
C ARG A 79 17.15 -21.59 2.61
N GLN A 80 16.06 -21.70 3.36
CA GLN A 80 15.93 -22.67 4.44
C GLN A 80 15.94 -24.12 3.91
N ASP A 81 15.20 -24.39 2.83
CA ASP A 81 15.16 -25.71 2.19
C ASP A 81 16.56 -26.14 1.71
N MET A 82 17.31 -25.22 1.07
CA MET A 82 18.68 -25.50 0.64
C MET A 82 19.62 -25.78 1.83
N ALA A 83 19.48 -25.03 2.93
CA ALA A 83 20.27 -25.25 4.14
C ALA A 83 19.97 -26.61 4.78
N ILE A 84 18.69 -26.98 4.86
CA ILE A 84 18.25 -28.29 5.38
C ILE A 84 18.76 -29.42 4.50
N GLN A 85 18.65 -29.31 3.17
CA GLN A 85 19.13 -30.32 2.23
C GLN A 85 20.65 -30.52 2.33
N LEU A 86 21.41 -29.43 2.42
CA LEU A 86 22.85 -29.49 2.61
C LEU A 86 23.19 -30.22 3.91
N GLU A 87 22.50 -29.92 5.00
CA GLU A 87 22.75 -30.57 6.28
C GLU A 87 22.39 -32.07 6.26
N LEU A 88 21.26 -32.43 5.67
CA LEU A 88 20.88 -33.84 5.47
C LEU A 88 21.91 -34.60 4.63
N SER A 89 22.46 -33.99 3.58
CA SER A 89 23.49 -34.61 2.75
C SER A 89 24.79 -34.88 3.52
N LYS A 90 25.18 -33.99 4.45
CA LYS A 90 26.35 -34.22 5.31
C LYS A 90 26.11 -35.39 6.27
N LEU A 91 24.92 -35.49 6.85
CA LEU A 91 24.55 -36.62 7.72
C LEU A 91 24.60 -37.96 6.98
N GLN A 92 24.11 -38.01 5.73
CA GLN A 92 24.20 -39.20 4.89
C GLN A 92 25.65 -39.59 4.57
N ASN A 93 26.50 -38.62 4.24
CA ASN A 93 27.92 -38.88 3.95
C ASN A 93 28.70 -39.36 5.19
N ASN A 94 28.43 -38.79 6.37
CA ASN A 94 29.05 -39.25 7.62
C ASN A 94 28.69 -40.70 7.96
N ASN A 95 27.43 -41.11 7.75
CA ASN A 95 27.01 -42.49 7.96
C ASN A 95 27.69 -43.47 6.98
N HIS A 96 27.97 -43.05 5.74
CA HIS A 96 28.69 -43.88 4.77
C HIS A 96 30.18 -44.06 5.12
N GLN A 97 30.83 -43.03 5.67
CA GLN A 97 32.22 -43.10 6.15
C GLN A 97 32.37 -44.10 7.30
N ASN A 98 31.47 -44.07 8.29
CA ASN A 98 31.47 -45.02 9.41
C ASN A 98 31.27 -46.48 8.97
N LEU A 99 30.59 -46.74 7.85
CA LEU A 99 30.38 -48.09 7.32
C LEU A 99 31.62 -48.67 6.61
N LEU A 100 32.54 -47.82 6.15
CA LEU A 100 33.80 -48.25 5.54
C LEU A 100 34.90 -48.52 6.56
N GLU A 101 34.78 -48.01 7.79
CA GLU A 101 35.76 -48.25 8.87
C GLU A 101 35.49 -49.54 9.67
N ILE A 102 34.37 -50.23 9.44
CA ILE A 102 33.96 -51.44 10.18
C ILE A 102 34.36 -52.75 9.45
N ASN A 103 34.80 -52.68 8.19
CA ASN A 103 35.26 -53.85 7.39
C ASN A 103 36.77 -53.87 7.18
#